data_AF-A0A0G0G5F1-F1
#
_entry.id   AF-A0A0G0G5F1-F1
#
_cell.length_a   1.000
_cell.length_b   1.000
_cell.length_c   1.000
_cell.angle_alpha   90.00
_cell.angle_beta   90.00
_cell.angle_gamma   90.00
#
_symmetry.space_group_name_H-M   'P 1'
#
loop_
_entity.id
_entity.type
_entity.pdbx_description
1 polymer ?
#
loop_
_entity_poly.entity_id
_entity_poly.type
_entity_poly.pdbx_seq_one_letter_code
_entity_poly.pdbx_strand_id
1 'polypeptide(L)'
;MKIAFIHSDKKIGTGAHFINDLIACKLREKGAEVNNFYPQFLLTDTPVHFKGINNILFFYSLLEKREEILRHDIIQGTTYTPLAFLRFSKPVVSHFGSTTV
;
A
#
# COMPACT_ATOMS: atom_id res chain seq x y z
N MET A 1 -1.43 -15.66 -10.60
CA MET A 1 -2.22 -14.70 -9.80
C MET A 1 -1.41 -13.42 -9.67
N LYS A 2 -2.01 -12.26 -9.96
CA LYS A 2 -1.40 -10.94 -9.86
C LYS A 2 -1.85 -10.24 -8.59
N ILE A 3 -0.89 -9.75 -7.80
CA ILE A 3 -1.14 -9.06 -6.54
C ILE A 3 -0.65 -7.63 -6.68
N ALA A 4 -1.54 -6.66 -6.50
CA ALA A 4 -1.15 -5.27 -6.27
C ALA A 4 -0.82 -5.12 -4.79
N PHE A 5 0.45 -4.91 -4.44
CA PHE A 5 0.89 -4.75 -3.05
C PHE A 5 1.19 -3.29 -2.73
N ILE A 6 0.31 -2.65 -1.95
CA ILE A 6 0.37 -1.21 -1.65
C ILE A 6 1.01 -0.96 -0.28
N HIS A 7 2.15 -0.27 -0.24
CA HIS A 7 2.78 0.13 1.03
C HIS A 7 3.50 1.47 0.92
N SER A 8 3.67 2.17 2.05
CA SER A 8 4.31 3.49 2.09
C SER A 8 5.84 3.43 1.96
N ASP A 9 6.43 2.27 2.15
CA ASP A 9 7.88 2.18 2.36
C ASP A 9 8.65 1.98 1.05
N LYS A 10 9.32 3.04 0.59
CA LYS A 10 10.43 2.95 -0.37
C LYS A 10 11.79 2.84 0.32
N LYS A 11 11.86 3.04 1.65
CA LYS A 11 13.12 3.06 2.39
C LYS A 11 13.53 1.63 2.75
N ILE A 12 14.78 1.31 2.48
CA ILE A 12 15.40 0.05 2.87
C ILE A 12 15.77 0.15 4.36
N GLY A 13 15.50 -0.90 5.13
CA GLY A 13 16.02 -1.06 6.50
C GLY A 13 15.06 -0.75 7.66
N THR A 14 13.76 -0.55 7.43
CA THR A 14 12.76 -0.50 8.51
C THR A 14 12.19 -1.90 8.80
N GLY A 15 11.61 -2.12 9.99
CA GLY A 15 10.91 -3.38 10.29
C GLY A 15 9.75 -3.66 9.31
N ALA A 16 9.02 -2.62 8.91
CA ALA A 16 7.97 -2.74 7.90
C ALA A 16 8.53 -3.14 6.53
N HIS A 17 9.68 -2.59 6.14
CA HIS A 17 10.37 -2.98 4.91
C HIS A 17 10.72 -4.47 4.91
N PHE A 18 11.35 -5.00 5.97
CA PHE A 18 11.71 -6.42 6.03
C PHE A 18 10.49 -7.35 5.98
N ILE A 19 9.39 -6.97 6.65
CA ILE A 19 8.14 -7.76 6.61
C ILE A 19 7.53 -7.72 5.20
N ASN A 20 7.45 -6.54 4.57
CA ASN A 20 6.92 -6.41 3.22
C ASN A 20 7.75 -7.19 2.20
N ASP A 21 9.08 -7.13 2.32
CA ASP A 21 9.98 -7.87 1.44
C ASP A 21 9.83 -9.38 1.63
N LEU A 22 9.77 -9.86 2.88
CA LEU A 22 9.53 -11.27 3.18
C LEU A 22 8.21 -11.76 2.58
N ILE A 23 7.13 -11.00 2.74
CA ILE A 23 5.82 -11.33 2.17
C ILE A 23 5.90 -11.39 0.64
N ALA A 24 6.48 -10.38 0.00
CA ALA A 24 6.60 -10.33 -1.45
C ALA A 24 7.45 -11.49 -2.00
N CYS A 25 8.57 -11.79 -1.36
CA CYS A 25 9.44 -12.92 -1.70
C CYS A 25 8.69 -14.26 -1.58
N LYS A 26 7.98 -14.50 -0.46
CA LYS A 26 7.22 -15.74 -0.27
C LYS A 26 6.06 -15.90 -1.23
N LEU A 27 5.38 -14.81 -1.59
CA LEU A 27 4.33 -14.86 -2.62
C LEU A 27 4.90 -15.18 -4.01
N ARG A 28 6.05 -14.59 -4.36
CA ARG A 28 6.75 -14.89 -5.63
C ARG A 28 7.26 -16.32 -5.69
N GLU A 29 7.82 -16.85 -4.61
CA GLU A 29 8.22 -18.27 -4.50
C GLU A 29 7.04 -19.23 -4.76
N LYS A 30 5.81 -18.81 -4.46
CA LYS A 30 4.57 -19.56 -4.74
C LYS A 30 3.98 -19.30 -6.14
N GLY A 31 4.68 -18.55 -6.99
CA GLY A 31 4.26 -18.27 -8.38
C GLY A 31 3.29 -17.09 -8.55
N ALA A 32 3.13 -16.24 -7.53
CA ALA A 32 2.37 -14.99 -7.68
C ALA A 32 3.25 -13.88 -8.30
N GLU A 33 2.65 -13.08 -9.20
CA GLU A 33 3.25 -11.85 -9.70
C GLU A 33 2.90 -10.73 -8.71
N VAL A 34 3.90 -10.17 -8.03
CA VAL A 34 3.71 -9.14 -6.98
C VAL A 34 4.25 -7.80 -7.47
N ASN A 35 3.33 -6.88 -7.72
CA ASN A 35 3.60 -5.54 -8.23
C ASN A 35 3.40 -4.52 -7.12
N ASN A 36 4.46 -3.82 -6.73
CA ASN A 36 4.45 -2.90 -5.60
C ASN A 36 3.95 -1.51 -6.02
N PHE A 37 3.01 -0.97 -5.25
CA PHE A 37 2.46 0.37 -5.41
C PHE A 37 2.75 1.21 -4.18
N TYR A 38 3.11 2.47 -4.41
CA TYR A 38 3.48 3.41 -3.36
C TYR A 38 2.62 4.67 -3.50
N PRO A 39 2.08 5.20 -2.39
CA PRO A 39 1.52 6.55 -2.35
C PRO A 39 2.59 7.56 -2.77
N GLN A 40 2.21 8.54 -3.57
CA GLN A 40 3.14 9.57 -4.07
C GLN A 40 3.25 10.76 -3.10
N PHE A 41 2.14 11.09 -2.44
CA PHE A 41 2.08 12.20 -1.50
C PHE A 41 2.06 11.66 -0.07
N LEU A 42 3.20 11.79 0.61
CA LEU A 42 3.32 11.59 2.05
C LEU A 42 4.03 12.83 2.61
N LEU A 43 3.26 13.84 3.01
CA LEU A 43 3.81 15.08 3.53
C LEU A 43 4.31 14.83 4.97
N THR A 44 5.63 14.76 5.14
CA THR A 44 6.30 14.39 6.40
C THR A 44 6.14 15.41 7.51
N ASP A 45 5.90 16.68 7.17
CA ASP A 45 5.88 17.81 8.10
C ASP A 45 4.58 18.61 8.02
N THR A 46 3.46 17.90 7.80
CA THR A 46 2.15 18.55 7.73
C THR A 46 1.75 19.06 9.12
N PRO A 47 1.44 20.37 9.29
CA PRO A 47 0.93 20.86 10.56
C PRO A 47 -0.34 20.12 10.98
N VAL A 48 -0.56 19.96 12.28
CA VAL A 48 -1.64 19.10 12.81
C VAL A 48 -3.02 19.44 12.24
N HIS A 49 -3.30 20.74 12.04
CA HIS A 49 -4.56 21.23 11.49
C HIS A 49 -4.77 20.88 10.00
N PHE A 50 -3.70 20.49 9.29
CA PHE A 50 -3.73 20.11 7.87
C PHE A 50 -3.63 18.59 7.65
N LYS A 51 -3.66 17.77 8.70
CA LYS A 51 -3.62 16.30 8.58
C LYS A 51 -4.70 15.74 7.64
N GLY A 52 -5.89 16.34 7.62
CA GLY A 52 -6.96 15.95 6.71
C GLY A 52 -6.55 16.06 5.24
N ILE A 53 -5.86 17.15 4.87
CA ILE A 53 -5.36 17.35 3.51
C ILE A 53 -4.30 16.30 3.16
N ASN A 54 -3.40 15.98 4.08
CA ASN A 54 -2.40 14.93 3.86
C ASN A 54 -3.07 13.57 3.56
N ASN A 55 -4.12 13.21 4.31
CA ASN A 55 -4.88 11.98 4.04
C ASN A 55 -5.58 12.01 2.68
N ILE A 56 -6.17 13.14 2.27
CA ILE A 56 -6.81 13.29 0.96
C ILE A 56 -5.77 13.08 -0.15
N LEU A 57 -4.62 13.76 -0.06
CA LEU A 57 -3.56 13.64 -1.07
C LEU A 57 -2.97 12.23 -1.12
N PHE A 58 -2.80 11.59 0.04
CA PHE A 58 -2.38 10.20 0.15
C PHE A 58 -3.31 9.26 -0.65
N PHE A 59 -4.62 9.30 -0.38
CA PHE A 59 -5.58 8.44 -1.08
C PHE A 59 -5.73 8.83 -2.55
N TYR A 60 -5.72 10.13 -2.86
CA TYR A 60 -5.74 10.63 -4.24
C TYR A 60 -4.60 10.03 -5.07
N SER A 61 -3.36 10.03 -4.53
CA SER A 61 -2.20 9.45 -5.24
C SER A 61 -2.33 7.95 -5.54
N LEU A 62 -3.04 7.21 -4.70
CA LEU A 62 -3.33 5.79 -4.95
C LEU A 62 -4.40 5.63 -6.02
N LEU A 63 -5.44 6.48 -6.00
CA LEU A 63 -6.52 6.47 -6.98
C LEU A 63 -6.08 6.93 -8.38
N GLU A 64 -5.02 7.73 -8.51
CA GLU A 64 -4.40 8.02 -9.81
C GLU A 64 -3.89 6.75 -10.51
N LYS A 65 -3.52 5.72 -9.74
CA LYS A 65 -3.10 4.40 -10.25
C LYS A 65 -4.24 3.38 -10.25
N ARG A 66 -5.49 3.81 -10.06
CA ARG A 66 -6.65 2.92 -9.91
C ARG A 66 -6.75 1.89 -11.02
N GLU A 67 -6.73 2.33 -12.28
CA GLU A 67 -6.89 1.43 -13.43
C GLU A 67 -5.79 0.36 -13.48
N GLU A 68 -4.59 0.68 -13.00
CA GLU A 68 -3.49 -0.28 -12.93
C GLU A 68 -3.66 -1.26 -11.77
N ILE A 69 -3.98 -0.76 -10.59
CA ILE A 69 -4.21 -1.57 -9.40
C ILE A 69 -5.38 -2.53 -9.61
N LEU A 70 -6.49 -2.07 -10.21
CA LEU A 70 -7.68 -2.90 -10.49
C LEU A 70 -7.47 -3.97 -11.56
N ARG A 71 -6.35 -3.97 -12.31
CA ARG A 71 -6.01 -5.09 -13.21
C ARG A 71 -5.48 -6.33 -12.48
N HIS A 72 -5.20 -6.23 -11.18
CA HIS A 72 -4.70 -7.33 -10.37
C HIS A 72 -5.85 -8.18 -9.82
N ASP A 73 -5.55 -9.41 -9.41
CA ASP A 73 -6.53 -10.36 -8.86
C ASP A 73 -6.84 -10.04 -7.40
N ILE A 74 -5.83 -9.62 -6.63
CA ILE A 74 -5.92 -9.24 -5.23
C ILE A 74 -5.23 -7.88 -5.02
N ILE A 75 -5.84 -7.05 -4.19
CA ILE A 75 -5.22 -5.82 -3.67
C ILE A 75 -4.81 -6.09 -2.24
N GLN A 76 -3.50 -6.18 -2.02
CA GLN A 76 -2.92 -6.32 -0.69
C GLN A 76 -2.27 -4.99 -0.29
N GLY A 77 -2.21 -4.67 0.99
CA GLY A 77 -1.36 -3.57 1.44
C GLY A 77 -1.20 -3.50 2.94
N THR A 78 -0.46 -2.50 3.39
CA THR A 78 -0.17 -2.29 4.80
C THR A 78 -0.95 -1.11 5.38
N THR A 79 -1.39 -1.29 6.62
CA THR A 79 -2.05 -0.26 7.42
C THR A 79 -3.31 0.27 6.71
N TYR A 80 -3.27 1.51 6.21
CA TYR A 80 -4.42 2.21 5.64
C TYR A 80 -4.39 2.28 4.11
N THR A 81 -3.31 1.83 3.47
CA THR A 81 -3.16 1.95 2.01
C THR A 81 -4.28 1.27 1.21
N PRO A 82 -4.83 0.10 1.62
CA PRO A 82 -5.86 -0.55 0.81
C PRO A 82 -7.26 0.07 0.99
N LEU A 83 -7.44 0.99 1.95
CA LEU A 83 -8.74 1.60 2.23
C LEU A 83 -9.31 2.34 1.01
N ALA A 84 -8.43 2.90 0.15
CA ALA A 84 -8.83 3.52 -1.11
C ALA A 84 -9.61 2.58 -2.04
N PHE A 85 -9.48 1.26 -1.86
CA PHE A 85 -9.98 0.26 -2.77
C PHE A 85 -11.14 -0.60 -2.22
N LEU A 86 -11.57 -0.39 -0.97
CA LEU A 86 -12.64 -1.17 -0.34
C LEU A 86 -13.98 -1.12 -1.09
N ARG A 87 -14.22 -0.06 -1.86
CA ARG A 87 -15.46 0.13 -2.63
C ARG A 87 -15.51 -0.64 -3.95
N PHE A 88 -14.42 -1.29 -4.36
CA PHE A 88 -14.36 -2.03 -5.63
C PHE A 88 -14.56 -3.53 -5.38
N SER A 89 -14.91 -4.28 -6.43
CA SER A 89 -15.19 -5.71 -6.35
C SER A 89 -13.94 -6.59 -6.15
N LYS A 90 -12.75 -6.00 -6.10
CA LYS A 90 -11.50 -6.74 -5.94
C LYS A 90 -11.31 -7.16 -4.48
N PRO A 91 -10.91 -8.41 -4.20
CA PRO A 91 -10.52 -8.82 -2.85
C PRO A 91 -9.44 -7.89 -2.30
N VAL A 92 -9.68 -7.35 -1.10
CA VAL A 92 -8.75 -6.47 -0.39
C VAL A 92 -8.23 -7.19 0.85
N VAL A 93 -6.90 -7.25 0.99
CA VAL A 93 -6.21 -7.76 2.18
C VAL A 93 -5.39 -6.62 2.80
N SER A 94 -5.68 -6.27 4.05
CA SER A 94 -4.89 -5.27 4.78
C SER A 94 -4.10 -5.91 5.92
N HIS A 95 -2.79 -5.69 5.91
CA HIS A 95 -1.90 -6.07 7.00
C HIS A 95 -1.71 -4.88 7.94
N PHE A 96 -2.34 -4.94 9.10
CA PHE A 96 -2.12 -3.96 10.15
C PHE A 96 -0.88 -4.35 10.97
N GLY A 97 0.23 -3.67 10.71
CA GLY A 97 1.43 -3.73 11.53
C GLY A 97 1.62 -2.42 12.27
N SER A 98 1.68 -2.46 13.61
CA SER A 98 2.08 -1.31 14.41
C SER A 98 3.58 -1.11 14.27
N THR A 99 4.01 -0.12 13.48
CA THR A 99 5.34 0.46 13.68
C THR A 99 5.19 1.48 14.80
N THR A 100 5.50 1.08 16.03
CA THR A 100 5.72 2.04 17.11
C THR A 100 6.76 3.05 16.64
N VAL A 101 6.40 4.34 16.73
CA VAL A 101 7.29 5.46 16.43
C VAL A 101 8.36 5.56 17.51
#